data_AF-A0A260YT93-F1
#
_entry.id   AF-A0A260YT93-F1
#
_cell.length_a   1.000
_cell.length_b   1.000
_cell.length_c   1.000
_cell.angle_alpha   90.00
_cell.angle_beta   90.00
_cell.angle_gamma   90.00
#
_symmetry.space_group_name_H-M   'P 1'
#
loop_
_entity.id
_entity.type
_entity.pdbx_description
1 polymer ?
#
loop_
_entity_poly.entity_id
_entity_poly.type
_entity_poly.pdbx_seq_one_letter_code
_entity_poly.pdbx_strand_id
1 'polypeptide(L)'
;MGDILSTFLFFKLPGEALSNVVRCMDLPEILCLSLISYKTQQLVKSLNIDSQISSIHVTDEVVITLYDFHHFYFVWDYNYPEILEVVEKIPDENGFEGWRNEGLMTLTEEGFDFGQWMSQLQSIFFEPEIQCVILNNIPAPVDAQWFFDSITGSGIKYLTIHESFSGNECRPLLPFVKELE
;
A
#
# COMPACT_ATOMS: atom_id res chain seq x y z
N MET A 1 -23.78 18.93 6.18
CA MET A 1 -23.63 17.77 5.29
C MET A 1 -24.41 16.64 5.93
N GLY A 2 -25.60 16.33 5.41
CA GLY A 2 -26.40 15.22 5.95
C GLY A 2 -25.59 13.93 5.83
N ASP A 3 -25.60 13.12 6.88
CA ASP A 3 -24.75 11.96 7.04
C ASP A 3 -25.04 10.92 5.93
N ILE A 4 -24.35 11.02 4.79
CA ILE A 4 -24.52 10.14 3.60
C ILE A 4 -24.34 8.66 4.00
N LEU A 5 -23.59 8.40 5.07
CA LEU A 5 -23.41 7.08 5.65
C LEU A 5 -24.67 6.56 6.35
N SER A 6 -25.54 7.42 6.86
CA SER A 6 -26.80 7.05 7.50
C SER A 6 -27.90 6.65 6.51
N THR A 7 -27.80 7.09 5.25
CA THR A 7 -28.75 6.76 4.19
C THR A 7 -28.35 5.54 3.38
N PHE A 8 -27.06 5.18 3.35
CA PHE A 8 -26.57 4.02 2.62
C PHE A 8 -27.00 2.71 3.30
N LEU A 9 -27.83 1.91 2.61
CA LEU A 9 -28.47 0.70 3.17
C LEU A 9 -27.48 -0.36 3.65
N PHE A 10 -26.31 -0.43 3.02
CA PHE A 10 -25.22 -1.29 3.44
C PHE A 10 -24.88 -1.12 4.93
N PHE A 11 -24.78 0.13 5.43
CA PHE A 11 -24.46 0.40 6.83
C PHE A 11 -25.61 0.15 7.82
N LYS A 12 -26.78 -0.25 7.32
CA LYS A 12 -27.92 -0.69 8.13
C LYS A 12 -27.98 -2.20 8.31
N LEU A 13 -27.09 -2.94 7.64
CA LEU A 13 -26.97 -4.39 7.82
C LEU A 13 -26.50 -4.72 9.25
N PRO A 14 -26.94 -5.86 9.81
CA PRO A 14 -26.37 -6.39 11.05
C PRO A 14 -24.85 -6.57 10.92
N GLY A 15 -24.10 -6.42 12.02
CA GLY A 15 -22.63 -6.44 12.00
C GLY A 15 -22.04 -7.68 11.32
N GLU A 16 -22.59 -8.87 11.57
CA GLU A 16 -22.11 -10.11 10.94
C GLU A 16 -22.35 -10.14 9.43
N ALA A 17 -23.54 -9.70 8.97
CA ALA A 17 -23.85 -9.61 7.56
C ALA A 17 -22.95 -8.57 6.86
N LEU A 18 -22.71 -7.45 7.54
CA LEU A 18 -21.82 -6.39 7.07
C LEU A 18 -20.39 -6.91 6.87
N SER A 19 -19.81 -7.58 7.88
CA SER A 19 -18.48 -8.18 7.79
C SER A 19 -18.38 -9.23 6.68
N ASN A 20 -19.42 -10.06 6.49
CA ASN A 20 -19.43 -11.06 5.43
C ASN A 20 -19.44 -10.45 4.04
N VAL A 21 -20.15 -9.33 3.83
CA VAL A 21 -20.12 -8.63 2.54
C VAL A 21 -18.73 -8.05 2.27
N VAL A 22 -18.10 -7.41 3.27
CA VAL A 22 -16.74 -6.85 3.08
C VAL A 22 -15.71 -7.95 2.81
N ARG A 23 -15.85 -9.14 3.41
CA ARG A 23 -14.97 -10.29 3.11
C ARG A 23 -15.11 -10.83 1.69
N CYS A 24 -16.20 -10.49 0.99
CA CYS A 24 -16.40 -10.86 -0.41
C CYS A 24 -15.88 -9.81 -1.39
N MET A 25 -15.47 -8.64 -0.90
CA MET A 25 -14.87 -7.58 -1.71
C MET A 25 -13.43 -7.95 -2.07
N ASP A 26 -12.96 -7.47 -3.21
CA ASP A 26 -11.54 -7.51 -3.52
C ASP A 26 -10.75 -6.50 -2.66
N LEU A 27 -9.43 -6.61 -2.66
CA LEU A 27 -8.61 -5.72 -1.85
C LEU A 27 -8.75 -4.24 -2.23
N PRO A 28 -8.76 -3.85 -3.52
CA PRO A 28 -9.02 -2.46 -3.91
C PRO A 28 -10.34 -1.91 -3.34
N GLU A 29 -11.42 -2.69 -3.38
CA GLU A 29 -12.71 -2.35 -2.78
C GLU A 29 -12.63 -2.22 -1.25
N ILE A 30 -11.91 -3.12 -0.57
CA ILE A 30 -11.68 -3.06 0.88
C ILE A 30 -10.90 -1.80 1.26
N LEU A 31 -9.86 -1.45 0.50
CA LEU A 31 -9.06 -0.25 0.73
C LEU A 31 -9.92 1.01 0.52
N CYS A 32 -10.68 1.08 -0.56
CA CYS A 32 -11.68 2.14 -0.80
C CYS A 32 -12.62 2.30 0.40
N LEU A 33 -13.23 1.19 0.85
CA LEU A 33 -14.16 1.20 1.97
C LEU A 33 -13.49 1.77 3.23
N SER A 34 -12.23 1.39 3.48
CA SER A 34 -11.48 1.84 4.66
C SER A 34 -11.21 3.35 4.68
N LEU A 35 -11.23 4.04 3.54
CA LEU A 35 -11.00 5.49 3.39
C LEU A 35 -12.27 6.33 3.64
N ILE A 36 -13.46 5.76 3.42
CA ILE A 36 -14.72 6.51 3.43
C ILE A 36 -14.99 7.21 4.77
N SER A 37 -14.67 6.57 5.90
CA SER A 37 -14.93 7.11 7.24
C SER A 37 -14.19 6.33 8.32
N TYR A 38 -14.08 6.94 9.52
CA TYR A 38 -13.58 6.22 10.70
C TYR A 38 -14.37 4.92 10.98
N LYS A 39 -15.70 4.93 10.79
CA LYS A 39 -16.55 3.75 11.03
C LYS A 39 -16.20 2.60 10.08
N THR A 40 -16.00 2.90 8.81
CA THR A 40 -15.66 1.89 7.79
C THR A 40 -14.23 1.41 7.94
N GLN A 41 -13.31 2.29 8.34
CA GLN A 41 -11.95 1.90 8.72
C GLN A 41 -11.96 0.87 9.86
N GLN A 42 -12.72 1.11 10.94
CA GLN A 42 -12.82 0.17 12.07
C GLN A 42 -13.48 -1.16 11.68
N LEU A 43 -14.48 -1.12 10.78
CA LEU A 43 -15.08 -2.32 10.21
C LEU A 43 -14.03 -3.17 9.48
N VAL A 44 -13.26 -2.56 8.57
CA VAL A 44 -12.21 -3.27 7.82
C VAL A 44 -11.15 -3.84 8.77
N LYS A 45 -10.71 -3.07 9.77
CA LYS A 45 -9.77 -3.54 10.81
C LYS A 45 -10.27 -4.78 11.54
N SER A 46 -11.55 -4.83 11.87
CA SER A 46 -12.16 -5.98 12.56
C SER A 46 -12.14 -7.29 11.76
N LEU A 47 -11.87 -7.23 10.46
CA LEU A 47 -11.81 -8.42 9.61
C LEU A 47 -10.57 -9.27 9.87
N ASN A 48 -9.52 -8.67 10.46
CA ASN A 48 -8.21 -9.27 10.68
C ASN A 48 -7.68 -9.91 9.40
N ILE A 49 -7.47 -9.10 8.36
CA ILE A 49 -6.97 -9.57 7.07
C ILE A 49 -5.56 -10.10 7.30
N ASP A 50 -5.40 -11.42 7.15
CA ASP A 50 -4.14 -12.13 7.26
C ASP A 50 -3.41 -12.02 5.92
N SER A 51 -2.71 -10.90 5.74
CA SER A 51 -1.90 -10.58 4.57
C SER A 51 -0.78 -9.64 5.01
N GLN A 52 0.26 -9.56 4.20
CA GLN A 52 1.46 -8.76 4.45
C GLN A 52 1.93 -8.03 3.19
N ILE A 53 2.78 -7.03 3.39
CA ILE A 53 3.46 -6.35 2.28
C ILE A 53 4.62 -7.25 1.82
N SER A 54 4.51 -7.74 0.59
CA SER A 54 5.50 -8.65 -0.01
C SER A 54 6.75 -7.89 -0.42
N SER A 55 6.59 -6.80 -1.18
CA SER A 55 7.72 -5.95 -1.53
C SER A 55 7.31 -4.49 -1.70
N ILE A 56 8.27 -3.60 -1.43
CA ILE A 56 8.20 -2.20 -1.84
C ILE A 56 9.39 -1.91 -2.73
N HIS A 57 9.14 -1.57 -3.99
CA HIS A 57 10.16 -1.14 -4.94
C HIS A 57 10.14 0.38 -5.01
N VAL A 58 11.26 1.01 -4.69
CA VAL A 58 11.41 2.47 -4.76
C VAL A 58 12.31 2.80 -5.94
N THR A 59 11.72 3.41 -6.96
CA THR A 59 12.33 3.75 -8.25
C THR A 59 12.05 5.21 -8.62
N ASP A 60 11.72 5.49 -9.89
CA ASP A 60 11.06 6.71 -10.34
C ASP A 60 9.59 6.78 -9.90
N GLU A 61 9.03 5.66 -9.45
CA GLU A 61 7.78 5.54 -8.70
C GLU A 61 7.95 4.56 -7.52
N VAL A 62 6.99 4.54 -6.60
CA VAL A 62 6.93 3.53 -5.53
C VAL A 62 5.89 2.47 -5.90
N VAL A 63 6.33 1.23 -6.00
CA VAL A 63 5.47 0.08 -6.29
C VAL A 63 5.40 -0.82 -5.07
N ILE A 64 4.19 -1.05 -4.57
CA ILE A 64 3.91 -1.92 -3.43
C ILE A 64 3.21 -3.19 -3.94
N THR A 65 3.70 -4.34 -3.50
CA THR A 65 3.08 -5.64 -3.73
C THR A 65 2.67 -6.29 -2.42
N LEU A 66 1.60 -7.07 -2.47
CA LEU A 66 1.06 -7.80 -1.31
C LEU A 66 1.10 -9.30 -1.58
N TYR A 67 1.30 -10.08 -0.52
CA TYR A 67 1.54 -11.52 -0.63
C TYR A 67 0.32 -12.28 -1.18
N ASP A 68 -0.86 -12.10 -0.59
CA ASP A 68 -2.07 -12.82 -1.03
C ASP A 68 -2.74 -12.17 -2.26
N PHE A 69 -2.19 -11.05 -2.72
CA PHE A 69 -2.74 -10.22 -3.81
C PHE A 69 -1.70 -9.91 -4.87
N HIS A 70 -0.89 -10.90 -5.26
CA HIS A 70 0.12 -10.78 -6.33
C HIS A 70 -0.46 -10.37 -7.71
N HIS A 71 -1.78 -10.30 -7.84
CA HIS A 71 -2.48 -9.77 -9.01
C HIS A 71 -2.61 -8.24 -9.01
N PHE A 72 -2.30 -7.55 -7.91
CA PHE A 72 -2.38 -6.10 -7.84
C PHE A 72 -1.05 -5.46 -7.46
N TYR A 73 -0.79 -4.32 -8.09
CA TYR A 73 0.26 -3.38 -7.72
C TYR A 73 -0.38 -2.10 -7.23
N PHE A 74 0.18 -1.52 -6.19
CA PHE A 74 -0.13 -0.16 -5.78
C PHE A 74 1.02 0.72 -6.18
N VAL A 75 0.75 1.70 -7.03
CA VAL A 75 1.74 2.60 -7.60
C VAL A 75 1.51 4.01 -7.06
N TRP A 76 2.56 4.59 -6.50
CA TRP A 76 2.56 5.95 -5.99
C TRP A 76 3.64 6.77 -6.70
N ASP A 77 3.23 7.88 -7.31
CA ASP A 77 4.09 8.77 -8.10
C ASP A 77 4.38 10.05 -7.32
N TYR A 78 5.66 10.41 -7.22
CA TYR A 78 6.15 11.65 -6.62
C TYR A 78 5.51 12.91 -7.18
N ASN A 79 5.14 12.90 -8.47
CA ASN A 79 4.52 14.03 -9.16
C ASN A 79 3.05 14.20 -8.77
N TYR A 80 2.44 13.14 -8.23
CA TYR A 80 1.03 13.08 -7.86
C TYR A 80 0.87 12.48 -6.45
N PRO A 81 1.37 13.18 -5.40
CA PRO A 81 1.51 12.61 -4.06
C PRO A 81 0.19 12.19 -3.40
N GLU A 82 -0.93 12.77 -3.84
CA GLU A 82 -2.28 12.48 -3.35
C GLU A 82 -2.92 11.26 -4.03
N ILE A 83 -2.25 10.70 -5.05
CA ILE A 83 -2.78 9.63 -5.90
C ILE A 83 -2.11 8.31 -5.56
N LEU A 84 -2.92 7.28 -5.34
CA LEU A 84 -2.48 5.89 -5.30
C LEU A 84 -3.20 5.13 -6.43
N GLU A 85 -2.44 4.67 -7.40
CA GLU A 85 -2.98 3.86 -8.50
C GLU A 85 -2.97 2.39 -8.12
N VAL A 86 -4.04 1.69 -8.48
CA VAL A 86 -4.14 0.24 -8.37
C VAL A 86 -4.11 -0.32 -9.78
N VAL A 87 -3.12 -1.17 -10.04
CA VAL A 87 -2.87 -1.76 -11.36
C VAL A 87 -2.99 -3.27 -11.25
N GLU A 88 -3.70 -3.90 -12.19
CA GLU A 88 -3.77 -5.35 -12.26
C GLU A 88 -2.58 -5.93 -13.03
N LYS A 89 -1.99 -7.00 -12.48
CA LYS A 89 -0.94 -7.79 -13.12
C LYS A 89 -1.55 -8.66 -14.21
N ILE A 90 -1.44 -8.21 -15.46
CA ILE A 90 -1.87 -8.99 -16.63
C ILE A 90 -0.63 -9.55 -17.32
N PRO A 91 -0.51 -10.88 -17.51
CA PRO A 91 0.56 -11.46 -18.32
C PRO A 91 0.53 -10.85 -19.73
N ASP A 92 1.69 -10.48 -20.26
CA ASP A 92 1.77 -10.03 -21.64
C ASP A 92 1.49 -11.18 -22.63
N GLU A 93 1.39 -10.85 -23.92
CA GLU A 93 1.11 -11.81 -24.99
C GLU A 93 2.16 -12.92 -25.14
N ASN A 94 3.34 -12.73 -24.54
CA ASN A 94 4.45 -13.68 -24.54
C ASN A 94 4.56 -14.45 -23.22
N GLY A 95 3.63 -14.24 -22.28
CA GLY A 95 3.64 -14.87 -20.96
C GLY A 95 4.69 -14.28 -20.01
N PHE A 96 5.32 -13.15 -20.37
CA PHE A 96 6.14 -12.38 -19.45
C PHE A 96 5.25 -11.46 -18.63
N GLU A 97 5.66 -11.21 -17.39
CA GLU A 97 4.93 -10.32 -16.48
C GLU A 97 5.15 -8.87 -16.94
N GLY A 98 4.33 -8.41 -17.89
CA GLY A 98 4.30 -7.02 -18.32
C GLY A 98 3.45 -6.18 -17.38
N TRP A 99 3.88 -4.95 -17.11
CA TRP A 99 3.07 -3.92 -16.48
C TRP A 99 2.04 -3.44 -17.52
N ARG A 100 0.91 -4.13 -17.68
CA ARG A 100 -0.22 -3.49 -18.36
C ARG A 100 -0.86 -2.50 -17.40
N ASN A 101 -0.62 -1.21 -17.64
CA ASN A 101 -1.39 -0.11 -17.07
C ASN A 101 -2.82 -0.09 -17.61
N GLU A 102 -3.56 -1.18 -17.45
CA GLU A 102 -5.03 -1.09 -17.42
C GLU A 102 -5.36 -0.64 -15.99
N GLY A 103 -5.18 0.66 -15.72
CA GLY A 103 -5.40 1.24 -14.40
C GLY A 103 -6.78 0.85 -13.88
N LEU A 104 -6.81 -0.05 -12.90
CA LEU A 104 -8.03 -0.61 -12.36
C LEU A 104 -8.79 0.46 -11.58
N MET A 105 -8.04 1.25 -10.81
CA MET A 105 -8.58 2.28 -9.95
C MET A 105 -7.53 3.34 -9.63
N THR A 106 -7.97 4.60 -9.53
CA THR A 106 -7.18 5.70 -9.00
C THR A 106 -7.82 6.15 -7.69
N LEU A 107 -7.07 6.05 -6.59
CA LEU A 107 -7.48 6.56 -5.29
C LEU A 107 -6.91 7.95 -5.11
N THR A 108 -7.72 8.87 -4.59
CA THR A 108 -7.31 10.25 -4.35
C THR A 108 -7.91 10.75 -3.05
N GLU A 109 -7.06 11.27 -2.17
CA GLU A 109 -7.46 11.91 -0.91
C GLU A 109 -6.59 13.16 -0.73
N GLU A 110 -7.21 14.33 -0.62
CA GLU A 110 -6.49 15.61 -0.57
C GLU A 110 -5.60 15.68 0.67
N GLY A 111 -4.33 16.02 0.49
CA GLY A 111 -3.35 16.04 1.56
C GLY A 111 -2.94 14.67 2.12
N PHE A 112 -3.30 13.55 1.47
CA PHE A 112 -2.64 12.26 1.70
C PHE A 112 -1.29 12.23 1.00
N ASP A 113 -0.23 11.97 1.75
CA ASP A 113 1.09 11.63 1.27
C ASP A 113 1.32 10.11 1.32
N PHE A 114 2.49 9.67 0.86
CA PHE A 114 2.88 8.27 0.89
C PHE A 114 2.81 7.66 2.30
N GLY A 115 3.19 8.40 3.34
CA GLY A 115 3.15 7.92 4.72
C GLY A 115 1.73 7.66 5.22
N GLN A 116 0.80 8.52 4.84
CA GLN A 116 -0.62 8.31 5.14
C GLN A 116 -1.21 7.13 4.36
N TRP A 117 -0.84 6.96 3.07
CA TRP A 117 -1.20 5.78 2.30
C TRP A 117 -0.67 4.48 2.92
N MET A 118 0.61 4.47 3.32
CA MET A 118 1.25 3.33 3.97
C MET A 118 0.61 3.00 5.31
N SER A 119 0.38 4.03 6.15
CA SER A 119 -0.29 3.87 7.43
C SER A 119 -1.68 3.28 7.26
N GLN A 120 -2.45 3.76 6.26
CA GLN A 120 -3.77 3.22 5.98
C GLN A 120 -3.70 1.74 5.57
N LEU A 121 -2.82 1.40 4.62
CA LEU A 121 -2.62 0.05 4.11
C LEU A 121 -2.19 -0.93 5.21
N GLN A 122 -1.25 -0.53 6.05
CA GLN A 122 -0.80 -1.34 7.18
C GLN A 122 -1.88 -1.52 8.24
N SER A 123 -2.71 -0.49 8.43
CA SER A 123 -3.73 -0.52 9.45
C SER A 123 -4.84 -1.54 9.20
N ILE A 124 -5.04 -1.98 7.94
CA ILE A 124 -6.07 -2.96 7.59
C ILE A 124 -5.60 -4.42 7.71
N PHE A 125 -4.29 -4.64 7.90
CA PHE A 125 -3.70 -5.97 8.09
C PHE A 125 -3.62 -6.35 9.57
N PHE A 126 -3.69 -7.66 9.84
CA PHE A 126 -3.57 -8.19 11.19
C PHE A 126 -2.14 -8.01 11.76
N GLU A 127 -1.12 -8.32 10.96
CA GLU A 127 0.29 -8.13 11.30
C GLU A 127 1.03 -7.48 10.11
N PRO A 128 1.21 -6.15 10.12
CA PRO A 128 1.90 -5.46 9.02
C PRO A 128 3.41 -5.68 9.13
N GLU A 129 3.90 -6.79 8.57
CA GLU A 129 5.33 -6.97 8.27
C GLU A 129 5.59 -6.62 6.79
N ILE A 130 6.69 -5.92 6.55
CA ILE A 130 7.22 -5.68 5.20
C ILE A 130 8.29 -6.74 4.95
N GLN A 131 8.05 -7.66 4.03
CA GLN A 131 9.00 -8.72 3.73
C GLN A 131 10.25 -8.15 3.05
N CYS A 132 10.12 -7.30 2.05
CA CYS A 132 11.27 -6.77 1.33
C CYS A 132 11.11 -5.29 0.92
N VAL A 133 12.17 -4.52 1.04
CA VAL A 133 12.30 -3.19 0.44
C VAL A 133 13.46 -3.20 -0.54
N ILE A 134 13.21 -2.77 -1.78
CA ILE A 134 14.20 -2.73 -2.86
C ILE A 134 14.34 -1.29 -3.32
N LEU A 135 15.55 -0.74 -3.21
CA LEU A 135 15.87 0.61 -3.63
C LEU A 135 16.67 0.58 -4.94
N ASN A 136 16.14 1.20 -5.99
CA ASN A 136 16.69 1.19 -7.35
C ASN A 136 16.64 2.61 -7.95
N ASN A 137 17.78 3.25 -8.24
CA ASN A 137 17.80 4.49 -9.02
C ASN A 137 16.83 5.60 -8.51
N ILE A 138 16.78 5.88 -7.20
CA ILE A 138 16.03 7.06 -6.72
C ILE A 138 16.62 8.30 -7.41
N PRO A 139 15.80 9.17 -8.03
CA PRO A 139 16.30 10.35 -8.70
C PRO A 139 17.16 11.19 -7.74
N ALA A 140 18.34 11.64 -8.18
CA ALA A 140 19.27 12.44 -7.39
C ALA A 140 18.68 13.69 -6.66
N PRO A 141 17.59 14.35 -7.11
CA PRO A 141 16.97 15.43 -6.35
C PRO A 141 15.95 14.98 -5.29
N VAL A 142 15.54 13.70 -5.26
CA VAL A 142 14.57 13.18 -4.29
C VAL A 142 15.32 12.68 -3.07
N ASP A 143 15.29 13.46 -1.98
CA ASP A 143 15.72 12.97 -0.68
C ASP A 143 14.84 11.78 -0.29
N ALA A 144 15.41 10.61 -0.03
CA ALA A 144 14.65 9.42 0.37
C ALA A 144 14.07 9.53 1.80
N GLN A 145 14.32 10.63 2.52
CA GLN A 145 13.85 10.81 3.89
C GLN A 145 12.33 10.66 4.07
N TRP A 146 11.52 11.14 3.12
CA TRP A 146 10.06 10.97 3.17
C TRP A 146 9.66 9.49 3.23
N PHE A 147 10.38 8.62 2.53
CA PHE A 147 10.13 7.17 2.54
C PHE A 147 10.46 6.58 3.90
N PHE A 148 11.60 6.99 4.48
CA PHE A 148 12.05 6.52 5.79
C PHE A 148 11.07 6.92 6.89
N ASP A 149 10.58 8.16 6.86
CA ASP A 149 9.59 8.64 7.82
C ASP A 149 8.26 7.89 7.68
N SER A 150 7.89 7.51 6.45
CA SER A 150 6.63 6.84 6.11
C SER A 150 6.53 5.39 6.54
N ILE A 151 7.65 4.69 6.67
CA ILE A 151 7.69 3.28 7.10
C ILE A 151 8.16 3.11 8.55
N THR A 152 8.45 4.22 9.25
CA THR A 152 8.95 4.20 10.63
C THR A 152 7.96 3.49 11.55
N GLY A 153 8.40 2.39 12.18
CA GLY A 153 7.57 1.54 13.06
C GLY A 153 7.07 0.24 12.41
N SER A 154 7.31 0.06 11.12
CA SER A 154 7.04 -1.19 10.39
C SER A 154 8.29 -2.07 10.43
N GLY A 155 8.14 -3.36 10.74
CA GLY A 155 9.27 -4.29 10.66
C GLY A 155 9.65 -4.54 9.19
N ILE A 156 10.92 -4.33 8.83
CA ILE A 156 11.46 -4.68 7.51
C ILE A 156 12.32 -5.92 7.67
N LYS A 157 11.96 -6.99 6.96
CA LYS A 157 12.70 -8.24 7.04
C LYS A 157 13.98 -8.19 6.19
N TYR A 158 13.85 -7.81 4.92
CA TYR A 158 14.96 -7.68 3.98
C TYR A 158 15.04 -6.28 3.38
N LEU A 159 16.25 -5.72 3.31
CA LEU A 159 16.55 -4.51 2.56
C LEU A 159 17.61 -4.81 1.50
N THR A 160 17.27 -4.53 0.24
CA THR A 160 18.18 -4.64 -0.91
C THR A 160 18.43 -3.26 -1.52
N ILE A 161 19.71 -2.93 -1.71
CA ILE A 161 20.14 -1.63 -2.23
C ILE A 161 20.95 -1.86 -3.51
N HIS A 162 20.45 -1.38 -4.64
CA HIS A 162 21.19 -1.46 -5.91
C HIS A 162 22.03 -0.19 -6.14
N GLU A 163 23.06 -0.31 -7.01
CA GLU A 163 24.32 0.45 -7.11
C GLU A 163 24.27 2.01 -7.14
N SER A 164 23.11 2.64 -7.09
CA SER A 164 22.94 4.10 -7.12
C SER A 164 22.99 4.80 -5.75
N PHE A 165 23.02 4.07 -4.63
CA PHE A 165 23.05 4.69 -3.29
C PHE A 165 24.43 4.66 -2.66
N SER A 166 24.84 5.79 -2.08
CA SER A 166 25.98 5.80 -1.17
C SER A 166 25.58 5.21 0.18
N GLY A 167 26.47 4.47 0.83
CA GLY A 167 26.18 3.87 2.15
C GLY A 167 25.81 4.86 3.27
N ASN A 168 26.01 6.17 3.05
CA ASN A 168 25.57 7.22 3.97
C ASN A 168 24.08 7.55 3.82
N GLU A 169 23.49 7.40 2.63
CA GLU A 169 22.09 7.70 2.34
C GLU A 169 21.14 6.61 2.88
N CYS A 170 21.62 5.37 2.99
CA CYS A 170 20.83 4.24 3.51
C CYS A 170 21.04 3.98 5.01
N ARG A 171 21.97 4.71 5.65
CA ARG A 171 22.27 4.55 7.08
C ARG A 171 21.04 4.72 8.01
N PRO A 172 20.05 5.58 7.71
CA PRO A 172 18.83 5.68 8.50
C PRO A 172 17.96 4.41 8.53
N LEU A 173 18.12 3.48 7.58
CA LEU A 173 17.33 2.25 7.50
C LEU A 173 17.82 1.14 8.43
N LEU A 174 19.12 1.13 8.76
CA LEU A 174 19.77 0.04 9.49
C LEU A 174 19.07 -0.35 10.82
N PRO A 175 18.48 0.58 11.61
CA PRO A 175 17.77 0.20 12.84
C PRO A 175 16.46 -0.57 12.61
N PHE A 176 15.89 -0.53 11.41
CA PHE A 176 14.59 -1.13 11.07
C PHE A 176 14.70 -2.43 10.29
N VAL A 177 15.91 -2.77 9.85
CA VAL A 177 16.21 -3.92 8.99
C VAL A 177 16.69 -5.09 9.85
N LYS A 178 16.01 -6.24 9.71
CA LYS A 178 16.46 -7.48 10.36
C LYS A 178 17.66 -8.08 9.62
N GLU A 179 17.64 -8.09 8.29
CA GLU A 179 18.68 -8.69 7.43
C GLU A 179 19.01 -7.77 6.23
N LEU A 180 20.31 -7.58 5.96
CA LEU A 180 20.83 -6.81 4.82
C LEU A 180 21.37 -7.78 3.76
N GLU A 181 20.96 -7.62 2.51
CA GLU A 181 21.47 -8.37 1.35
C GLU A 181 22.04 -7.45 0.26
#